data_AF-A0A0E9MKE1-F1
#
_entry.id   AF-A0A0E9MKE1-F1
#
_cell.length_a   1.000
_cell.length_b   1.000
_cell.length_c   1.000
_cell.angle_alpha   90.00
_cell.angle_beta   90.00
_cell.angle_gamma   90.00
#
_symmetry.space_group_name_H-M   'P 1'
#
loop_
_entity.id
_entity.type
_entity.pdbx_description
1 polymer ?
#
loop_
_entity_poly.entity_id
_entity_poly.type
_entity_poly.pdbx_seq_one_letter_code
_entity_poly.pdbx_strand_id
1 'polypeptide(L)'
;MLGTTSFESDFEDVLEHDVEGDYESDFEYDEGTWDEAAKVRPRSFRPLKAPQKGSPTVTPPRQGLATKAELDATAKKLDARIATNTGSIKALDGRTRTMETESAKMGTALKKEIEVRKRQTTELRKGLDESRQLAMIVPLITAGADPNDKFAKMLPILLYSGAFGGGGSSGLGGDNQGMMIAMMAIALSA
;
A
#
# COMPACT_ATOMS: atom_id res chain seq x y z
N MET A 1 21.31 -48.72 1.92
CA MET A 1 20.76 -48.22 3.20
C MET A 1 20.53 -46.73 3.04
N LEU A 2 19.31 -46.34 2.70
CA LEU A 2 18.88 -44.94 2.59
C LEU A 2 18.37 -44.50 3.97
N GLY A 3 18.98 -43.46 4.53
CA GLY A 3 18.45 -42.75 5.69
C GLY A 3 17.58 -41.59 5.23
N THR A 4 16.26 -41.75 5.36
CA THR A 4 15.28 -40.67 5.25
C THR A 4 15.24 -39.95 6.59
N THR A 5 15.83 -38.76 6.68
CA THR A 5 15.74 -37.90 7.86
C THR A 5 14.43 -37.11 7.82
N SER A 6 13.60 -37.41 8.81
CA SER A 6 12.35 -36.77 9.23
C SER A 6 12.53 -35.29 9.61
N PHE A 7 12.26 -34.37 8.69
CA PHE A 7 12.23 -32.92 8.94
C PHE A 7 10.87 -32.28 8.57
N GLU A 8 9.80 -33.07 8.44
CA GLU A 8 8.52 -32.60 7.87
C GLU A 8 7.39 -32.39 8.89
N SER A 9 7.61 -32.52 10.20
CA SER A 9 6.49 -32.52 11.18
C SER A 9 6.18 -31.23 11.92
N ASP A 10 7.04 -30.19 11.89
CA ASP A 10 6.89 -29.03 12.79
C ASP A 10 6.27 -27.79 12.12
N PHE A 11 5.84 -27.88 10.86
CA PHE A 11 5.22 -26.74 10.16
C PHE A 11 3.69 -26.82 10.06
N GLU A 12 3.09 -27.95 10.41
CA GLU A 12 1.66 -28.18 10.23
C GLU A 12 0.81 -27.66 11.41
N ASP A 13 1.42 -27.49 12.60
CA ASP A 13 0.73 -27.09 13.83
C ASP A 13 0.61 -25.56 14.05
N VAL A 14 1.10 -24.75 13.11
CA VAL A 14 0.99 -23.27 13.16
C VAL A 14 -0.20 -22.76 12.33
N LEU A 15 -0.88 -23.65 11.60
CA LEU A 15 -1.96 -23.28 10.67
C LEU A 15 -3.37 -23.49 11.22
N GLU A 16 -3.54 -24.10 12.40
CA GLU A 16 -4.87 -24.38 12.97
C GLU A 16 -5.31 -23.41 14.09
N HIS A 17 -4.51 -22.40 14.43
CA HIS A 17 -4.86 -21.47 15.51
C HIS A 17 -5.56 -20.21 14.98
N ASP A 18 -6.89 -20.21 15.09
CA ASP A 18 -7.78 -19.04 15.19
C ASP A 18 -7.76 -18.02 14.04
N VAL A 19 -8.37 -18.40 12.92
CA VAL A 19 -9.04 -17.43 12.02
C VAL A 19 -10.55 -17.71 12.01
N GLU A 20 -11.12 -17.91 13.19
CA GLU A 20 -12.52 -17.55 13.46
C GLU A 20 -12.58 -16.05 13.79
N GLY A 21 -12.03 -15.25 12.86
CA GLY A 21 -12.28 -13.82 12.82
C GLY A 21 -13.62 -13.65 12.13
N ASP A 22 -14.60 -13.21 12.90
CA ASP A 22 -15.88 -12.68 12.47
C ASP A 22 -15.66 -11.65 11.35
N TYR A 23 -15.58 -12.12 10.10
CA TYR A 23 -15.64 -11.29 8.91
C TYR A 23 -17.12 -10.96 8.71
N GLU A 24 -17.70 -10.19 9.63
CA GLU A 24 -18.86 -9.38 9.30
C GLU A 24 -18.43 -8.49 8.14
N SER A 25 -18.87 -8.95 6.99
CA SER A 25 -18.71 -8.42 5.66
C SER A 25 -19.37 -7.05 5.59
N ASP A 26 -18.75 -6.05 6.20
CA ASP A 26 -18.96 -4.63 5.95
C ASP A 26 -18.10 -4.17 4.74
N PHE A 27 -17.95 -5.07 3.76
CA PHE A 27 -17.83 -4.63 2.37
C PHE A 27 -19.22 -4.16 1.94
N GLU A 28 -19.62 -3.00 2.47
CA GLU A 28 -20.53 -2.11 1.78
C GLU A 28 -19.90 -1.89 0.41
N TYR A 29 -20.38 -2.66 -0.57
CA TYR A 29 -20.16 -2.38 -1.97
C TYR A 29 -20.68 -0.95 -2.16
N ASP A 30 -19.78 0.02 -2.09
CA ASP A 30 -19.99 1.34 -2.67
C ASP A 30 -20.16 1.11 -4.17
N GLU A 31 -21.40 0.76 -4.54
CA GLU A 31 -21.94 0.67 -5.88
C GLU A 31 -22.08 2.09 -6.43
N GLY A 32 -20.97 2.82 -6.39
CA GLY A 32 -20.87 4.22 -6.70
C GLY A 32 -19.53 4.45 -7.34
N THR A 33 -19.53 4.93 -8.58
CA THR A 33 -18.33 5.46 -9.26
C THR A 33 -17.47 4.47 -10.07
N TRP A 34 -18.08 3.46 -10.69
CA TRP A 34 -17.53 2.92 -11.95
C TRP A 34 -17.72 3.87 -13.16
N ASP A 35 -18.18 5.10 -12.94
CA ASP A 35 -18.40 6.11 -13.98
C ASP A 35 -17.14 6.87 -14.43
N GLU A 36 -15.96 6.60 -13.86
CA GLU A 36 -14.71 7.22 -14.35
C GLU A 36 -14.01 6.41 -15.46
N ALA A 37 -14.72 5.45 -16.06
CA ALA A 37 -14.25 4.68 -17.21
C ALA A 37 -14.60 5.30 -18.58
N ALA A 38 -14.75 6.62 -18.74
CA ALA A 38 -14.86 7.21 -20.08
C ALA A 38 -14.61 8.73 -20.14
N LYS A 39 -13.47 9.23 -19.66
CA LYS A 39 -12.91 10.46 -20.26
C LYS A 39 -12.46 10.10 -21.68
N VAL A 40 -13.43 10.04 -22.61
CA VAL A 40 -13.22 9.95 -24.05
C VAL A 40 -12.42 11.19 -24.41
N ARG A 41 -11.09 11.04 -24.39
CA ARG A 41 -10.19 12.05 -24.92
C ARG A 41 -10.73 12.40 -26.30
N PRO A 42 -11.02 13.68 -26.60
CA PRO A 42 -11.44 14.06 -27.92
C PRO A 42 -10.37 13.56 -28.87
N ARG A 43 -10.72 12.53 -29.67
CA ARG A 43 -9.85 12.07 -30.75
C ARG A 43 -9.69 13.29 -31.62
N SER A 44 -8.53 13.94 -31.50
CA SER A 44 -8.07 14.95 -32.43
C SER A 44 -8.26 14.33 -33.80
N PHE A 45 -9.33 14.76 -34.48
CA PHE A 45 -9.58 14.46 -35.87
C PHE A 45 -8.45 15.13 -36.63
N ARG A 46 -7.32 14.44 -36.73
CA ARG A 46 -6.28 14.83 -37.67
C ARG A 46 -6.93 14.65 -39.04
N PRO A 47 -7.06 15.72 -39.84
CA PRO A 47 -7.58 15.59 -41.19
C PRO A 47 -6.74 14.52 -41.89
N LEU A 48 -7.41 13.46 -42.36
CA LEU A 48 -6.78 12.42 -43.16
C LEU A 48 -6.13 13.15 -44.33
N LYS A 49 -4.79 13.18 -44.35
CA LYS A 49 -4.03 13.72 -45.48
C LYS A 49 -4.48 12.94 -46.69
N ALA A 50 -5.23 13.59 -47.58
CA ALA A 50 -5.54 13.04 -48.89
C ALA A 50 -4.20 12.59 -49.52
N PRO A 51 -4.16 11.38 -50.12
CA PRO A 51 -2.94 10.86 -50.72
C PRO A 51 -2.40 11.91 -51.69
N GLN A 52 -1.15 12.35 -51.47
CA GLN A 52 -0.50 13.32 -52.36
C GLN A 52 -0.57 12.78 -53.80
N LYS A 53 -0.96 13.65 -54.73
CA LYS A 53 -1.03 13.35 -56.16
C LYS A 53 0.38 12.95 -56.63
N GLY A 54 0.60 11.66 -56.87
CA GLY A 54 1.93 11.06 -57.12
C GLY A 54 2.38 10.02 -56.10
N SER A 55 1.58 9.73 -55.07
CA SER A 55 1.80 8.58 -54.17
C SER A 55 1.93 7.31 -55.00
N PRO A 56 3.00 6.51 -54.85
CA PRO A 56 3.12 5.24 -55.56
C PRO A 56 1.88 4.41 -55.25
N THR A 57 1.16 4.03 -56.30
CA THR A 57 0.01 3.12 -56.19
C THR A 57 0.49 1.87 -55.47
N VAL A 58 -0.22 1.49 -54.40
CA VAL A 58 0.01 0.22 -53.70
C VAL A 58 -0.11 -0.86 -54.76
N THR A 59 1.04 -1.36 -55.21
CA THR A 59 1.07 -2.36 -56.26
C THR A 59 0.50 -3.62 -55.63
N PRO A 60 -0.59 -4.19 -56.17
CA PRO A 60 -1.15 -5.41 -55.61
C PRO A 60 -0.03 -6.46 -55.60
N PRO A 61 0.12 -7.22 -54.49
CA PRO A 61 1.16 -8.24 -54.41
C PRO A 61 1.00 -9.16 -55.61
N ARG A 62 2.06 -9.28 -56.43
CA ARG A 62 2.05 -10.13 -57.61
C ARG A 62 1.76 -11.55 -57.14
N GLN A 63 0.60 -12.09 -57.53
CA GLN A 63 0.24 -13.47 -57.28
C GLN A 63 1.15 -14.36 -58.14
N GLY A 64 2.31 -14.70 -57.60
CA GLY A 64 3.33 -15.55 -58.22
C GLY A 64 4.16 -16.23 -57.14
N LEU A 65 4.85 -17.31 -57.50
CA LEU A 65 5.79 -18.00 -56.63
C LEU A 65 6.83 -17.00 -56.12
N ALA A 66 7.01 -16.94 -54.80
CA ALA A 66 7.96 -16.03 -54.17
C ALA A 66 9.36 -16.23 -54.76
N THR A 67 10.01 -15.14 -55.15
CA THR A 67 11.38 -15.21 -55.66
C THR A 67 12.33 -15.60 -54.53
N LYS A 68 13.43 -16.30 -54.85
CA LYS A 68 14.43 -16.69 -53.83
C LYS A 68 14.91 -15.50 -52.98
N ALA A 69 15.07 -14.33 -53.61
CA ALA A 69 15.45 -13.11 -52.93
C ALA A 69 14.42 -12.62 -51.89
N GLU A 70 13.13 -12.76 -52.19
CA GLU A 70 12.05 -12.43 -51.24
C GLU A 70 12.03 -13.41 -50.05
N LEU A 71 12.29 -14.70 -50.29
CA LEU A 71 12.43 -15.69 -49.22
C LEU A 71 13.64 -15.38 -48.31
N ASP A 72 14.80 -15.06 -48.89
CA ASP A 72 15.99 -14.70 -48.10
C ASP A 72 15.75 -13.40 -47.29
N ALA A 73 15.06 -12.41 -47.87
CA ALA A 73 14.73 -11.16 -47.18
C ALA A 73 13.74 -11.38 -46.03
N THR A 74 12.73 -12.24 -46.23
CA THR A 74 11.75 -12.58 -45.19
C THR A 74 12.39 -13.40 -44.07
N ALA A 75 13.27 -14.35 -44.38
CA ALA A 75 14.04 -15.10 -43.39
C ALA A 75 14.86 -14.16 -42.48
N LYS A 76 15.65 -13.25 -43.07
CA LYS A 76 16.42 -12.25 -42.31
C LYS A 76 15.55 -11.37 -41.42
N LYS A 77 14.36 -10.98 -41.90
CA LYS A 77 13.40 -10.18 -41.12
C LYS A 77 12.82 -10.98 -39.96
N LEU A 78 12.56 -12.26 -40.14
CA LEU A 78 12.12 -13.16 -39.06
C LEU A 78 13.22 -13.34 -38.02
N ASP A 79 14.46 -13.57 -38.43
CA ASP A 79 15.61 -13.70 -37.51
C ASP A 79 15.77 -12.44 -36.65
N ALA A 80 15.70 -11.25 -37.24
CA ALA A 80 15.77 -10.00 -36.52
C ALA A 80 14.62 -9.84 -35.49
N ARG A 81 13.41 -10.26 -35.84
CA ARG A 81 12.25 -10.26 -34.92
C ARG A 81 12.43 -11.27 -33.79
N ILE A 82 12.92 -12.47 -34.10
CA ILE A 82 13.21 -13.51 -33.09
C ILE A 82 14.26 -13.01 -32.11
N ALA A 83 15.34 -12.39 -32.60
CA ALA A 83 16.37 -11.80 -31.76
C ALA A 83 15.81 -10.71 -30.84
N THR A 84 14.97 -9.82 -31.38
CA THR A 84 14.31 -8.75 -30.61
C THR A 84 13.39 -9.33 -29.53
N ASN A 85 12.54 -10.30 -29.90
CA ASN A 85 11.62 -10.94 -28.96
C ASN A 85 12.38 -11.69 -27.86
N THR A 86 13.47 -12.36 -28.21
CA THR A 86 14.35 -13.04 -27.25
C THR A 86 14.96 -12.04 -26.26
N GLY A 87 15.40 -10.87 -26.73
CA GLY A 87 15.87 -9.78 -25.87
C GLY A 87 14.79 -9.28 -24.92
N SER A 88 13.58 -9.05 -25.43
CA SER A 88 12.44 -8.63 -24.61
C SER A 88 12.05 -9.66 -23.55
N ILE A 89 12.05 -10.95 -23.87
CA ILE A 89 11.75 -12.03 -22.92
C ILE A 89 12.80 -12.07 -21.81
N LYS A 90 14.09 -11.96 -22.14
CA LYS A 90 15.16 -11.91 -21.13
C LYS A 90 15.02 -10.70 -20.21
N ALA A 91 14.66 -9.54 -20.76
CA ALA A 91 14.42 -8.34 -19.97
C ALA A 91 13.22 -8.51 -19.02
N LEU A 92 12.14 -9.15 -19.49
CA LEU A 92 10.98 -9.47 -18.64
C LEU A 92 11.33 -10.46 -17.54
N ASP A 93 12.06 -11.54 -17.84
CA ASP A 93 12.53 -12.50 -16.82
C ASP A 93 13.35 -11.81 -15.73
N GLY A 94 14.27 -10.91 -16.10
CA GLY A 94 15.04 -10.11 -15.15
C GLY A 94 14.18 -9.20 -14.26
N ARG A 95 13.09 -8.62 -14.80
CA ARG A 95 12.14 -7.82 -14.02
C ARG A 95 11.31 -8.67 -13.07
N THR A 96 10.83 -9.83 -13.52
CA THR A 96 10.05 -10.77 -12.70
C THR A 96 10.86 -11.22 -11.49
N ARG A 97 12.13 -11.61 -11.69
CA ARG A 97 13.01 -11.99 -10.57
C ARG A 97 13.25 -10.85 -9.59
N THR A 98 13.45 -9.62 -10.09
CA THR A 98 13.58 -8.45 -9.22
C THR A 98 12.32 -8.25 -8.39
N MET A 99 11.13 -8.31 -9.02
CA MET A 99 9.84 -8.19 -8.33
C MET A 99 9.62 -9.29 -7.29
N GLU A 100 10.00 -10.53 -7.56
CA GLU A 100 9.93 -11.63 -6.58
C GLU A 100 10.78 -11.33 -5.33
N THR A 101 12.00 -10.82 -5.52
CA THR A 101 12.86 -10.46 -4.38
C THR A 101 12.33 -9.27 -3.58
N GLU A 102 11.73 -8.29 -4.25
CA GLU A 102 11.10 -7.14 -3.59
C GLU A 102 9.85 -7.56 -2.83
N SER A 103 9.00 -8.40 -3.43
CA SER A 103 7.82 -8.97 -2.78
C SER A 103 8.19 -9.76 -1.53
N ALA A 104 9.23 -10.60 -1.60
CA ALA A 104 9.75 -11.32 -0.43
C ALA A 104 10.21 -10.36 0.69
N LYS A 105 10.94 -9.29 0.34
CA LYS A 105 11.37 -8.27 1.30
C LYS A 105 10.19 -7.55 1.95
N MET A 106 9.20 -7.13 1.15
CA MET A 106 7.98 -6.49 1.64
C MET A 106 7.23 -7.41 2.60
N GLY A 107 7.09 -8.70 2.28
CA GLY A 107 6.47 -9.68 3.16
C GLY A 107 7.18 -9.79 4.52
N THR A 108 8.51 -9.80 4.55
CA THR A 108 9.26 -9.81 5.81
C THR A 108 9.15 -8.50 6.60
N ALA A 109 9.09 -7.36 5.91
CA ALA A 109 8.94 -6.06 6.55
C ALA A 109 7.56 -5.92 7.22
N LEU A 110 6.49 -6.35 6.53
CA LEU A 110 5.13 -6.35 7.07
C LEU A 110 4.99 -7.27 8.29
N LYS A 111 5.60 -8.47 8.26
CA LYS A 111 5.60 -9.37 9.43
C LYS A 111 6.23 -8.69 10.65
N LYS A 112 7.39 -8.04 10.48
CA LYS A 112 8.05 -7.30 11.56
C LYS A 112 7.20 -6.14 12.07
N GLU A 113 6.56 -5.40 11.18
CA GLU A 113 5.68 -4.30 11.57
C GLU A 113 4.48 -4.78 12.39
N ILE A 114 3.85 -5.89 11.98
CA ILE A 114 2.76 -6.52 12.73
C ILE A 114 3.23 -6.94 14.12
N GLU A 115 4.41 -7.56 14.25
CA GLU A 115 4.98 -7.93 15.54
C GLU A 115 5.22 -6.70 16.43
N VAL A 116 5.76 -5.62 15.89
CA VAL A 116 5.98 -4.36 16.61
C VAL A 116 4.65 -3.77 17.08
N ARG A 117 3.65 -3.68 16.20
CA ARG A 117 2.32 -3.18 16.54
C ARG A 117 1.65 -4.06 17.60
N LYS A 118 1.77 -5.38 17.52
CA LYS A 118 1.26 -6.30 18.56
C LYS A 118 1.88 -6.00 19.91
N ARG A 119 3.21 -5.82 19.99
CA ARG A 119 3.90 -5.46 21.24
C ARG A 119 3.42 -4.10 21.78
N GLN A 120 3.33 -3.09 20.93
CA GLN A 120 2.81 -1.76 21.31
C GLN A 120 1.38 -1.85 21.86
N THR A 121 0.50 -2.61 21.22
CA THR A 121 -0.87 -2.81 21.71
C THR A 121 -0.91 -3.50 23.07
N THR A 122 -0.05 -4.50 23.30
CA THR A 122 0.03 -5.15 24.62
C THR A 122 0.56 -4.21 25.71
N GLU A 123 1.49 -3.33 25.37
CA GLU A 123 2.04 -2.32 26.29
C GLU A 123 0.99 -1.26 26.63
N LEU A 124 0.25 -0.77 25.63
CA LEU A 124 -0.86 0.16 25.84
C LEU A 124 -1.97 -0.44 26.71
N ARG A 125 -2.29 -1.72 26.52
CA ARG A 125 -3.28 -2.42 27.38
C ARG A 125 -2.81 -2.45 28.84
N LYS A 126 -1.54 -2.78 29.09
CA LYS A 126 -0.97 -2.77 30.45
C LYS A 126 -1.03 -1.37 31.07
N GLY A 127 -0.60 -0.34 30.33
CA GLY A 127 -0.65 1.04 30.81
C GLY A 127 -2.08 1.51 31.10
N LEU A 128 -3.05 1.07 30.29
CA LEU A 128 -4.47 1.38 30.51
C LEU A 128 -5.00 0.69 31.78
N ASP A 129 -4.64 -0.57 32.03
CA ASP A 129 -5.03 -1.28 33.25
C ASP A 129 -4.37 -0.66 34.50
N GLU A 130 -3.11 -0.27 34.43
CA GLU A 130 -2.43 0.50 35.49
C GLU A 130 -3.12 1.85 35.74
N SER A 131 -3.50 2.57 34.67
CA SER A 131 -4.23 3.84 34.79
C SER A 131 -5.60 3.67 35.43
N ARG A 132 -6.32 2.58 35.12
CA ARG A 132 -7.61 2.24 35.76
C ARG A 132 -7.43 1.93 37.24
N GLN A 133 -6.38 1.20 37.60
CA GLN A 133 -6.07 0.91 39.01
C GLN A 133 -5.77 2.20 39.79
N LEU A 134 -4.97 3.10 39.21
CA LEU A 134 -4.71 4.42 39.79
C LEU A 134 -6.00 5.24 39.91
N ALA A 135 -6.83 5.26 38.87
CA ALA A 135 -8.11 5.98 38.88
C ALA A 135 -9.09 5.45 39.95
N MET A 136 -9.03 4.17 40.32
CA MET A 136 -9.83 3.62 41.43
C MET A 136 -9.31 4.05 42.81
N ILE A 137 -7.99 4.22 42.96
CA ILE A 137 -7.37 4.60 44.23
C ILE A 137 -7.51 6.10 44.50
N VAL A 138 -7.50 6.94 43.44
CA VAL A 138 -7.59 8.40 43.56
C VAL A 138 -8.79 8.85 44.41
N PRO A 139 -10.04 8.37 44.17
CA PRO A 139 -11.19 8.70 45.01
C PRO A 139 -10.98 8.36 46.49
N LEU A 140 -10.37 7.22 46.82
CA LEU A 140 -10.16 6.79 48.21
C LEU A 140 -9.12 7.65 48.94
N ILE A 141 -8.07 8.08 48.25
CA ILE A 141 -7.09 9.05 48.79
C ILE A 141 -7.75 10.42 48.97
N THR A 142 -8.56 10.86 48.00
CA THR A 142 -9.25 12.15 48.09
C THR A 142 -10.41 12.17 49.07
N ALA A 143 -11.02 11.02 49.39
CA ALA A 143 -12.10 10.90 50.37
C ALA A 143 -11.61 11.01 51.82
N GLY A 144 -10.30 10.85 52.06
CA GLY A 144 -9.66 11.15 53.34
C GLY A 144 -9.26 12.62 53.53
N ALA A 145 -9.40 13.47 52.50
CA ALA A 145 -9.18 14.90 52.60
C ALA A 145 -10.43 15.59 53.19
N ASP A 146 -10.23 16.55 54.08
CA ASP A 146 -11.29 17.20 54.84
C ASP A 146 -12.49 17.63 53.96
N PRO A 147 -13.75 17.39 54.37
CA PRO A 147 -14.95 17.74 53.60
C PRO A 147 -15.14 19.26 53.33
N ASN A 148 -14.28 20.08 53.94
CA ASN A 148 -14.19 21.53 53.70
C ASN A 148 -13.15 21.93 52.66
N ASP A 149 -12.32 21.01 52.16
CA ASP A 149 -11.38 21.32 51.08
C ASP A 149 -12.11 21.49 49.75
N LYS A 150 -12.19 22.75 49.32
CA LYS A 150 -12.77 23.15 48.03
C LYS A 150 -12.09 22.46 46.84
N PHE A 151 -10.84 22.03 47.03
CA PHE A 151 -10.06 21.31 46.04
C PHE A 151 -10.63 19.90 45.77
N ALA A 152 -11.04 19.17 46.82
CA ALA A 152 -11.66 17.85 46.67
C ALA A 152 -13.01 17.90 45.93
N LYS A 153 -13.75 19.01 46.08
CA LYS A 153 -15.03 19.24 45.36
C LYS A 153 -14.85 19.62 43.89
N MET A 154 -13.70 20.20 43.53
CA MET A 154 -13.36 20.59 42.16
C MET A 154 -12.66 19.45 41.39
N LEU A 155 -12.11 18.46 42.10
CA LEU A 155 -11.31 17.37 41.52
C LEU A 155 -12.07 16.47 40.54
N PRO A 156 -13.34 16.07 40.78
CA PRO A 156 -14.11 15.29 39.80
C PRO A 156 -14.40 16.11 38.53
N ILE A 157 -14.62 17.42 38.67
CA ILE A 157 -14.86 18.33 37.54
C ILE A 157 -13.56 18.53 36.75
N LEU A 158 -12.41 18.66 37.40
CA LEU A 158 -11.10 18.73 36.73
C LEU A 158 -10.66 17.40 36.13
N LEU A 159 -11.03 16.27 36.71
CA LEU A 159 -10.74 14.95 36.14
C LEU A 159 -11.62 14.70 34.91
N TYR A 160 -12.89 15.09 34.93
CA TYR A 160 -13.79 14.97 33.78
C TYR A 160 -13.55 16.06 32.71
N SER A 161 -13.09 17.25 33.10
CA SER A 161 -12.74 18.33 32.16
C SER A 161 -11.27 18.29 31.69
N GLY A 162 -10.41 17.51 32.36
CA GLY A 162 -8.98 17.38 32.05
C GLY A 162 -8.58 16.04 31.43
N ALA A 163 -9.32 14.96 31.67
CA ALA A 163 -9.01 13.65 31.08
C ALA A 163 -9.62 13.42 29.67
N PHE A 164 -10.38 14.39 29.13
CA PHE A 164 -10.96 14.30 27.78
C PHE A 164 -10.73 15.54 26.90
N GLY A 165 -9.90 16.49 27.36
CA GLY A 165 -9.73 17.79 26.70
C GLY A 165 -8.29 18.30 26.69
N GLY A 166 -7.36 17.59 26.08
CA GLY A 166 -6.02 18.14 25.85
C GLY A 166 -4.94 17.09 25.55
N GLY A 167 -4.82 16.69 24.29
CA GLY A 167 -3.75 15.81 23.84
C GLY A 167 -3.73 15.53 22.33
N GLY A 168 -4.18 16.46 21.51
CA GLY A 168 -4.05 16.39 20.05
C GLY A 168 -2.72 16.97 19.57
N SER A 169 -1.58 16.38 19.97
CA SER A 169 -0.27 16.67 19.38
C SER A 169 0.48 15.37 19.05
N SER A 170 0.16 14.81 17.88
CA SER A 170 0.95 13.84 17.10
C SER A 170 0.03 13.44 15.94
N GLY A 171 0.18 13.94 14.72
CA GLY A 171 1.42 13.96 13.95
C GLY A 171 1.61 12.59 13.29
N LEU A 172 1.10 12.43 12.06
CA LEU A 172 1.66 11.70 10.90
C LEU A 172 0.55 11.20 9.96
N GLY A 173 0.18 12.04 8.99
CA GLY A 173 -0.70 11.65 7.90
C GLY A 173 -1.02 12.80 6.96
N GLY A 174 -0.12 13.07 6.01
CA GLY A 174 -0.51 13.57 4.68
C GLY A 174 -0.73 15.08 4.49
N ASP A 175 0.29 15.71 3.89
CA ASP A 175 0.17 16.59 2.72
C ASP A 175 -0.03 18.12 2.91
N ASN A 176 1.07 18.83 2.59
CA ASN A 176 1.18 20.22 2.13
C ASN A 176 0.88 21.41 3.07
N GLN A 177 0.08 21.29 4.13
CA GLN A 177 -0.16 22.46 5.01
C GLN A 177 1.01 22.79 5.94
N GLY A 178 1.78 21.78 6.39
CA GLY A 178 2.89 21.97 7.34
C GLY A 178 4.07 22.78 6.78
N MET A 179 4.35 22.69 5.47
CA MET A 179 5.47 23.43 4.87
C MET A 179 5.22 24.94 4.78
N MET A 180 3.97 25.36 4.62
CA MET A 180 3.62 26.78 4.52
C MET A 180 3.76 27.50 5.88
N ILE A 181 3.43 26.80 6.97
CA ILE A 181 3.58 27.33 8.34
C ILE A 181 5.06 27.41 8.75
N ALA A 182 5.88 26.42 8.36
CA ALA A 182 7.32 26.46 8.61
C ALA A 182 8.03 27.60 7.86
N MET A 183 7.62 27.91 6.62
CA MET A 183 8.16 29.06 5.88
C MET A 183 7.75 30.41 6.49
N MET A 184 6.53 30.51 7.04
CA MET A 184 6.08 31.75 7.69
C MET A 184 6.81 32.00 9.01
N ALA A 185 7.16 30.95 9.76
CA ALA A 185 7.93 31.06 10.99
C ALA A 185 9.39 31.49 10.74
N ILE A 186 10.01 31.02 9.65
CA ILE A 186 11.38 31.44 9.28
C ILE A 186 11.39 32.89 8.77
N ALA A 187 10.38 33.31 8.01
CA ALA A 187 10.26 34.67 7.50
C ALA A 187 9.94 35.74 8.57
N LEU A 188 9.42 35.34 9.74
CA LEU A 188 9.25 36.24 10.89
C LEU A 188 10.47 36.27 11.83
N SER A 189 11.49 35.44 11.57
CA SER A 189 12.71 35.34 12.40
C SER A 189 13.96 35.97 11.75
N ALA A 190 13.79 36.62 10.60
CA ALA A 190 14.79 37.45 9.91
C ALA A 190 14.27 38.88 9.77
#